data_AF-A0A7I7S5H4-F1
#
_entry.id   AF-A0A7I7S5H4-F1
#
_cell.length_a   1.000
_cell.length_b   1.000
_cell.length_c   1.000
_cell.angle_alpha   90.00
_cell.angle_beta   90.00
_cell.angle_gamma   90.00
#
_symmetry.space_group_name_H-M   'P 1'
#
loop_
_entity.id
_entity.type
_entity.pdbx_description
1 polymer ?
#
loop_
_entity_poly.entity_id
_entity_poly.type
_entity_poly.pdbx_seq_one_letter_code
_entity_poly.pdbx_strand_id
1 'polypeptide(L)'
;MGLMATGAAASAIGLNVDDARPVGEGIVALTSTQGPLAATPPKSLCFLLCRAAATATLATPTVSTVTALPSTAPTPPDLLSTLLASLVSDGTPDRPNAGLLIGSGATGAPGSDGGRSGLLIGNGGAGGTGVNGGNGGRGANGGLLIGSGGAGGDAGGGVGTGAPAVAGSGGAGGNGGLLVGDGGNGGRGGDAFGLGTVAVGGAGGAGGNAGAFGNAGSGGDGGDASSVFTTANGGAGGAGGSGVLVGNGGDGGNGGSGTALSFANGVGGAGGDGGDAGTALGQGGDGGNGGSATRDPSQGIPVIGGDGGNGGDSGPGSPGGAGGTGGDIGQPGPGDSRAGNGGNGGAGGAGAPGGNGGPGGSVGSGGSGIGTPGAGGDGGPGGTGASGGDGGAGGTDANSGSTGADGNDGADG
;
A
#
# COMPACT_ATOMS: atom_id res chain seq x y z
N MET A 1 -16.06 -42.51 -27.99
CA MET A 1 -15.36 -42.37 -29.28
C MET A 1 -15.26 -40.88 -29.58
N GLY A 2 -14.05 -40.31 -29.63
CA GLY A 2 -13.70 -38.94 -30.11
C GLY A 2 -14.23 -37.77 -29.26
N LEU A 3 -13.47 -36.94 -28.52
CA LEU A 3 -12.23 -36.16 -28.73
C LEU A 3 -12.46 -34.72 -29.26
N MET A 4 -12.17 -33.76 -28.36
CA MET A 4 -11.58 -32.40 -28.48
C MET A 4 -12.24 -31.28 -29.32
N ALA A 5 -12.40 -30.10 -28.70
CA ALA A 5 -11.43 -29.00 -28.82
C ALA A 5 -11.63 -27.92 -27.72
N THR A 6 -10.53 -27.60 -27.03
CA THR A 6 -10.32 -26.53 -26.06
C THR A 6 -9.46 -25.43 -26.69
N GLY A 7 -9.68 -24.16 -26.33
CA GLY A 7 -8.73 -23.05 -26.52
C GLY A 7 -9.11 -21.91 -25.57
N ALA A 8 -8.22 -21.08 -25.03
CA ALA A 8 -6.76 -21.05 -24.98
C ALA A 8 -6.41 -20.25 -23.70
N ALA A 9 -5.49 -20.75 -22.87
CA ALA A 9 -4.94 -20.01 -21.74
C ALA A 9 -3.60 -19.39 -22.16
N ALA A 10 -3.45 -18.09 -21.93
CA ALA A 10 -2.21 -17.37 -22.17
C ALA A 10 -1.07 -17.94 -21.30
N SER A 11 0.04 -18.28 -21.94
CA SER A 11 1.21 -18.89 -21.32
C SER A 11 2.13 -17.80 -20.75
N ALA A 12 2.18 -17.68 -19.42
CA ALA A 12 3.24 -16.92 -18.73
C ALA A 12 4.54 -17.76 -18.73
N ILE A 13 5.60 -17.23 -19.33
CA ILE A 13 6.96 -17.77 -19.18
C ILE A 13 7.52 -17.20 -17.87
N GLY A 14 7.34 -17.93 -16.77
CA GLY A 14 7.93 -17.60 -15.47
C GLY A 14 9.24 -18.36 -15.26
N LEU A 15 10.34 -17.64 -15.06
CA LEU A 15 11.61 -18.16 -14.54
C LEU A 15 11.62 -17.97 -13.02
N ASN A 16 11.40 -19.04 -12.26
CA ASN A 16 11.49 -19.01 -10.80
C ASN A 16 12.85 -19.56 -10.36
N VAL A 17 13.64 -18.76 -9.64
CA VAL A 17 14.93 -19.15 -9.06
C VAL A 17 14.75 -19.15 -7.55
N ASP A 18 14.49 -20.32 -6.97
CA ASP A 18 14.56 -20.52 -5.52
C ASP A 18 15.47 -21.73 -5.20
N ASP A 19 16.43 -21.46 -4.31
CA ASP A 19 17.36 -22.36 -3.60
C ASP A 19 18.36 -23.22 -4.41
N ALA A 20 19.47 -22.60 -4.83
CA ALA A 20 20.71 -23.30 -5.10
C ALA A 20 21.55 -23.44 -3.81
N ARG A 21 21.50 -24.60 -3.15
CA ARG A 21 22.65 -25.03 -2.31
C ARG A 21 23.73 -25.59 -3.23
N PRO A 22 25.02 -25.25 -3.03
CA PRO A 22 26.09 -25.62 -3.95
C PRO A 22 26.48 -27.08 -3.73
N VAL A 23 26.29 -27.92 -4.76
CA VAL A 23 27.14 -29.07 -5.00
C VAL A 23 28.05 -28.69 -6.16
N GLY A 24 29.36 -28.83 -5.93
CA GLY A 24 30.37 -28.60 -6.95
C GLY A 24 30.15 -29.52 -8.16
N GLU A 25 30.61 -29.00 -9.30
CA GLU A 25 30.59 -29.58 -10.64
C GLU A 25 29.24 -29.50 -11.37
N GLY A 26 29.23 -28.64 -12.39
CA GLY A 26 28.03 -28.19 -13.08
C GLY A 26 27.31 -29.29 -13.84
N ILE A 27 25.98 -29.25 -13.74
CA ILE A 27 24.94 -29.53 -14.74
C ILE A 27 23.65 -28.89 -14.17
N VAL A 28 22.97 -28.04 -14.95
CA VAL A 28 21.68 -27.43 -14.58
C VAL A 28 20.58 -28.49 -14.75
N ALA A 29 19.89 -28.84 -13.67
CA ALA A 29 18.69 -29.69 -13.72
C ALA A 29 17.43 -28.81 -13.70
N LEU A 30 16.71 -28.74 -14.82
CA LEU A 30 15.40 -28.11 -14.93
C LEU A 30 14.33 -29.06 -14.37
N THR A 31 13.63 -28.68 -13.31
CA THR A 31 12.49 -29.45 -12.79
C THR A 31 11.24 -28.57 -12.77
N SER A 32 10.13 -29.10 -13.30
CA SER A 32 8.82 -28.46 -13.38
C SER A 32 7.91 -29.07 -12.32
N THR A 33 7.24 -28.23 -11.52
CA THR A 33 6.15 -28.68 -10.63
C THR A 33 4.89 -27.85 -10.90
N GLN A 34 3.85 -28.54 -11.37
CA GLN A 34 2.50 -28.01 -11.59
C GLN A 34 1.60 -28.24 -10.36
N GLY A 35 0.98 -27.18 -9.85
CA GLY A 35 -0.38 -27.13 -9.24
C GLY A 35 -0.65 -27.85 -7.90
N PRO A 36 -1.83 -27.65 -7.26
CA PRO A 36 -3.09 -27.20 -7.88
C PRO A 36 -3.88 -26.08 -7.15
N LEU A 37 -4.86 -25.56 -7.90
CA LEU A 37 -5.97 -24.68 -7.52
C LEU A 37 -7.02 -25.40 -6.62
N ALA A 38 -7.62 -24.68 -5.66
CA ALA A 38 -8.98 -24.93 -5.10
C ALA A 38 -9.40 -23.71 -4.23
N ALA A 39 -10.33 -22.85 -4.65
CA ALA A 39 -11.80 -22.97 -4.55
C ALA A 39 -12.37 -22.96 -3.10
N THR A 40 -13.07 -21.89 -2.73
CA THR A 40 -13.96 -21.76 -1.54
C THR A 40 -15.32 -22.45 -1.77
N PRO A 41 -16.06 -22.92 -0.73
CA PRO A 41 -17.14 -22.11 -0.08
C PRO A 41 -17.43 -22.50 1.41
N PRO A 42 -18.57 -22.16 2.07
CA PRO A 42 -18.82 -20.95 2.86
C PRO A 42 -19.18 -21.16 4.37
N LYS A 43 -19.60 -20.06 5.02
CA LYS A 43 -19.87 -19.72 6.44
C LYS A 43 -20.65 -20.72 7.35
N SER A 44 -20.16 -20.86 8.60
CA SER A 44 -20.87 -20.76 9.91
C SER A 44 -20.59 -21.90 10.93
N LEU A 45 -20.20 -21.47 12.15
CA LEU A 45 -20.25 -22.13 13.47
C LEU A 45 -19.72 -23.58 13.66
N CYS A 46 -18.63 -23.73 14.43
CA CYS A 46 -18.62 -24.71 15.52
C CYS A 46 -17.58 -24.39 16.62
N PHE A 47 -18.08 -24.38 17.84
CA PHE A 47 -17.43 -24.17 19.12
C PHE A 47 -16.57 -25.39 19.53
N LEU A 48 -15.42 -25.13 20.17
CA LEU A 48 -14.86 -25.83 21.33
C LEU A 48 -14.75 -27.39 21.32
N LEU A 49 -13.50 -27.87 21.20
CA LEU A 49 -12.94 -29.17 21.63
C LEU A 49 -13.64 -30.47 21.18
N CYS A 50 -13.03 -31.18 20.22
CA CYS A 50 -12.92 -32.65 20.29
C CYS A 50 -11.64 -33.17 19.60
N ARG A 51 -11.11 -34.26 20.15
CA ARG A 51 -9.76 -34.83 20.00
C ARG A 51 -9.61 -35.76 18.78
N ALA A 52 -8.32 -35.98 18.45
CA ALA A 52 -7.67 -37.23 18.03
C ALA A 52 -7.40 -37.50 16.53
N ALA A 53 -6.10 -37.45 16.22
CA ALA A 53 -5.28 -38.44 15.50
C ALA A 53 -5.63 -38.85 14.05
N ALA A 54 -4.74 -38.46 13.13
CA ALA A 54 -4.24 -39.35 12.09
C ALA A 54 -2.78 -38.98 11.76
N THR A 55 -1.86 -39.65 12.45
CA THR A 55 -0.44 -39.78 12.08
C THR A 55 -0.31 -40.59 10.80
N ALA A 56 0.34 -40.04 9.78
CA ALA A 56 0.94 -40.83 8.70
C ALA A 56 2.45 -40.60 8.70
N THR A 57 3.15 -41.57 9.29
CA THR A 57 4.60 -41.76 9.26
C THR A 57 5.06 -42.06 7.83
N LEU A 58 6.10 -41.36 7.35
CA LEU A 58 6.98 -41.86 6.30
C LEU A 58 8.44 -41.58 6.67
N ALA A 59 9.09 -42.69 7.04
CA ALA A 59 10.52 -43.03 7.02
C ALA A 59 11.57 -41.90 7.01
N THR A 60 12.28 -41.78 8.13
CA THR A 60 13.62 -41.22 8.25
C THR A 60 14.68 -42.16 7.63
N PRO A 61 15.56 -41.71 6.72
CA PRO A 61 16.85 -42.34 6.55
C PRO A 61 17.82 -41.84 7.64
N THR A 62 18.27 -42.76 8.49
CA THR A 62 19.39 -42.59 9.41
C THR A 62 20.72 -42.59 8.65
N VAL A 63 21.59 -41.59 8.86
CA VAL A 63 23.06 -41.78 8.78
C VAL A 63 23.79 -40.92 9.83
N SER A 64 24.43 -41.64 10.75
CA SER A 64 25.65 -41.40 11.54
C SER A 64 26.01 -40.02 12.12
N THR A 65 26.11 -40.01 13.45
CA THR A 65 26.92 -39.06 14.24
C THR A 65 28.38 -39.07 13.79
N VAL A 66 28.93 -37.91 13.41
CA VAL A 66 30.37 -37.70 13.28
C VAL A 66 30.85 -36.85 14.46
N THR A 67 31.67 -37.48 15.29
CA THR A 67 32.46 -36.89 16.37
C THR A 67 33.20 -35.64 15.90
N ALA A 68 33.04 -34.52 16.62
CA ALA A 68 33.78 -33.29 16.38
C ALA A 68 35.28 -33.47 16.67
N LEU A 69 36.13 -33.11 15.69
CA LEU A 69 37.57 -32.89 15.83
C LEU A 69 38.01 -31.80 14.83
N PRO A 70 39.11 -31.10 15.13
CA PRO A 70 39.14 -29.75 15.67
C PRO A 70 38.83 -28.65 14.65
N SER A 71 38.48 -27.47 15.18
CA SER A 71 38.44 -26.18 14.50
C SER A 71 39.58 -26.01 13.48
N THR A 72 39.30 -26.19 12.20
CA THR A 72 40.15 -25.64 11.14
C THR A 72 39.89 -24.15 11.10
N ALA A 73 40.93 -23.36 11.37
CA ALA A 73 40.92 -21.90 11.23
C ALA A 73 40.29 -21.51 9.87
N PRO A 74 39.53 -20.39 9.79
CA PRO A 74 39.03 -19.93 8.50
C PRO A 74 40.24 -19.72 7.60
N THR A 75 40.34 -20.50 6.53
CA THR A 75 41.23 -20.17 5.42
C THR A 75 40.88 -18.74 5.00
N PRO A 76 41.85 -17.81 4.91
CA PRO A 76 41.57 -16.48 4.41
C PRO A 76 40.82 -16.62 3.08
N PRO A 77 39.66 -15.97 2.90
CA PRO A 77 39.02 -15.99 1.59
C PRO A 77 40.05 -15.48 0.58
N ASP A 78 40.22 -16.21 -0.52
CA ASP A 78 41.09 -15.75 -1.59
C ASP A 78 40.58 -14.37 -2.09
N LEU A 79 41.50 -13.54 -2.58
CA LEU A 79 41.19 -12.20 -3.07
C LEU A 79 40.10 -12.20 -4.15
N LEU A 80 40.06 -13.22 -5.01
CA LEU A 80 39.03 -13.36 -6.03
C LEU A 80 37.66 -13.66 -5.42
N SER A 81 37.59 -14.56 -4.45
CA SER A 81 36.35 -14.86 -3.72
C SER A 81 35.82 -13.64 -2.96
N THR A 82 36.72 -12.85 -2.38
CA THR A 82 36.37 -11.59 -1.69
C THR A 82 35.91 -10.51 -2.66
N LEU A 83 36.57 -10.39 -3.82
CA LEU A 83 36.20 -9.46 -4.87
C LEU A 83 34.86 -9.84 -5.51
N LEU A 84 34.64 -11.12 -5.81
CA LEU A 84 33.38 -11.63 -6.32
C LEU A 84 32.24 -11.35 -5.34
N ALA A 85 32.42 -11.60 -4.04
CA ALA A 85 31.42 -11.25 -3.03
C ALA A 85 31.16 -9.73 -2.94
N SER A 86 32.16 -8.89 -3.22
CA SER A 86 31.98 -7.44 -3.24
C SER A 86 31.23 -6.94 -4.49
N LEU A 87 31.27 -7.68 -5.60
CA LEU A 87 30.56 -7.35 -6.84
C LEU A 87 29.18 -8.02 -6.91
N VAL A 88 29.07 -9.24 -6.39
CA VAL A 88 27.93 -10.15 -6.50
C VAL A 88 27.67 -10.76 -5.12
N SER A 89 26.69 -10.22 -4.41
CA SER A 89 26.23 -10.74 -3.12
C SER A 89 24.91 -10.10 -2.73
N ASP A 90 24.06 -10.83 -2.04
CA ASP A 90 22.93 -10.23 -1.35
C ASP A 90 23.39 -9.53 -0.07
N GLY A 91 22.58 -8.57 0.38
CA GLY A 91 22.70 -7.97 1.69
C GLY A 91 22.30 -8.96 2.80
N THR A 92 22.73 -8.68 4.01
CA THR A 92 22.35 -9.41 5.23
C THR A 92 21.84 -8.43 6.28
N PRO A 93 21.19 -8.89 7.36
CA PRO A 93 20.76 -8.00 8.44
C PRO A 93 21.88 -7.14 9.03
N ASP A 94 23.11 -7.67 9.12
CA ASP A 94 24.27 -6.95 9.63
C ASP A 94 24.95 -6.04 8.57
N ARG A 95 24.72 -6.34 7.28
CA ARG A 95 25.24 -5.59 6.13
C ARG A 95 24.15 -5.48 5.08
N PRO A 96 23.20 -4.53 5.25
CA PRO A 96 21.96 -4.56 4.47
C PRO A 96 22.17 -4.34 2.97
N ASN A 97 23.26 -3.71 2.56
CA ASN A 97 23.54 -3.46 1.14
C ASN A 97 24.12 -4.70 0.45
N ALA A 98 23.62 -4.96 -0.76
CA ALA A 98 24.14 -5.94 -1.71
C ALA A 98 25.57 -5.60 -2.20
N GLY A 99 26.14 -6.55 -2.96
CA GLY A 99 27.32 -6.35 -3.79
C GLY A 99 27.09 -5.27 -4.85
N LEU A 100 28.17 -4.68 -5.36
CA LEU A 100 28.09 -3.44 -6.16
C LEU A 100 27.31 -3.58 -7.46
N LEU A 101 27.36 -4.74 -8.14
CA LEU A 101 26.78 -4.91 -9.48
C LEU A 101 25.52 -5.73 -9.42
N ILE A 102 25.55 -6.83 -8.67
CA ILE A 102 24.45 -7.80 -8.59
C ILE A 102 24.18 -8.15 -7.13
N GLY A 103 22.91 -8.12 -6.77
CA GLY A 103 22.42 -8.64 -5.50
C GLY A 103 21.25 -7.87 -4.96
N SER A 104 20.47 -8.53 -4.11
CA SER A 104 19.32 -7.94 -3.43
C SER A 104 19.74 -7.30 -2.11
N GLY A 105 19.14 -6.17 -1.78
CA GLY A 105 19.30 -5.56 -0.47
C GLY A 105 18.51 -6.32 0.59
N ALA A 106 19.02 -6.39 1.82
CA ALA A 106 18.27 -6.94 2.94
C ALA A 106 17.30 -5.92 3.55
N THR A 107 16.30 -6.41 4.27
CA THR A 107 15.40 -5.56 5.06
C THR A 107 16.17 -4.72 6.07
N GLY A 108 15.78 -3.45 6.19
CA GLY A 108 16.32 -2.53 7.19
C GLY A 108 16.01 -2.97 8.62
N ALA A 109 16.91 -2.68 9.55
CA ALA A 109 16.62 -2.76 10.98
C ALA A 109 15.46 -1.80 11.35
N PRO A 110 14.81 -1.94 12.51
CA PRO A 110 13.69 -1.08 12.89
C PRO A 110 13.96 0.42 12.66
N GLY A 111 13.04 1.09 11.95
CA GLY A 111 13.10 2.49 11.55
C GLY A 111 14.20 2.87 10.56
N SER A 112 15.01 1.90 10.09
CA SER A 112 16.11 2.13 9.15
C SER A 112 15.67 1.80 7.73
N ASP A 113 16.23 2.51 6.76
CA ASP A 113 16.01 2.24 5.35
C ASP A 113 16.45 0.81 4.97
N GLY A 114 15.79 0.27 3.95
CA GLY A 114 16.17 -0.99 3.34
C GLY A 114 17.55 -0.94 2.71
N GLY A 115 18.17 -2.11 2.64
CA GLY A 115 19.45 -2.29 1.98
C GLY A 115 19.39 -1.96 0.50
N ARG A 116 20.44 -1.32 -0.01
CA ARG A 116 20.58 -1.06 -1.44
C ARG A 116 20.82 -2.36 -2.21
N SER A 117 20.17 -2.50 -3.35
CA SER A 117 20.47 -3.53 -4.33
C SER A 117 21.83 -3.29 -5.01
N GLY A 118 22.27 -4.27 -5.80
CA GLY A 118 23.33 -4.08 -6.79
C GLY A 118 22.92 -3.06 -7.84
N LEU A 119 23.91 -2.34 -8.38
CA LEU A 119 23.67 -1.24 -9.31
C LEU A 119 22.97 -1.69 -10.59
N LEU A 120 23.23 -2.90 -11.08
CA LEU A 120 22.68 -3.36 -12.37
C LEU A 120 21.46 -4.23 -12.17
N ILE A 121 21.59 -5.24 -11.30
CA ILE A 121 20.56 -6.25 -11.08
C ILE A 121 20.37 -6.49 -9.58
N GLY A 122 19.13 -6.47 -9.13
CA GLY A 122 18.74 -6.95 -7.81
C GLY A 122 17.62 -6.14 -7.20
N ASN A 123 16.91 -6.73 -6.25
CA ASN A 123 15.77 -6.09 -5.61
C ASN A 123 16.25 -5.18 -4.48
N GLY A 124 15.59 -4.05 -4.29
CA GLY A 124 15.81 -3.21 -3.13
C GLY A 124 15.30 -3.89 -1.86
N GLY A 125 16.02 -3.72 -0.75
CA GLY A 125 15.58 -4.19 0.55
C GLY A 125 14.36 -3.40 1.05
N ALA A 126 13.49 -4.05 1.80
CA ALA A 126 12.37 -3.37 2.46
C ALA A 126 12.86 -2.46 3.59
N GLY A 127 12.17 -1.35 3.81
CA GLY A 127 12.40 -0.49 4.97
C GLY A 127 12.00 -1.20 6.27
N GLY A 128 12.74 -0.95 7.34
CA GLY A 128 12.42 -1.50 8.64
C GLY A 128 11.26 -0.76 9.32
N THR A 129 10.45 -1.48 10.08
CA THR A 129 9.31 -0.92 10.80
C THR A 129 9.77 0.07 11.88
N GLY A 130 9.16 1.25 11.93
CA GLY A 130 9.35 2.22 13.00
C GLY A 130 8.88 1.69 14.36
N VAL A 131 9.51 2.15 15.44
CA VAL A 131 9.16 1.79 16.82
C VAL A 131 8.99 3.04 17.66
N ASN A 132 8.10 3.01 18.65
CA ASN A 132 7.89 4.08 19.64
C ASN A 132 7.66 5.47 19.01
N GLY A 133 6.70 5.60 18.11
CA GLY A 133 6.44 6.84 17.37
C GLY A 133 7.47 7.18 16.29
N GLY A 134 8.47 6.30 16.07
CA GLY A 134 9.46 6.46 15.01
C GLY A 134 8.88 6.17 13.63
N ASN A 135 9.42 6.85 12.62
CA ASN A 135 9.05 6.61 11.22
C ASN A 135 9.44 5.21 10.76
N GLY A 136 8.71 4.69 9.78
CA GLY A 136 9.15 3.55 9.01
C GLY A 136 10.32 3.93 8.09
N GLY A 137 11.27 3.01 7.93
CA GLY A 137 12.37 3.18 6.98
C GLY A 137 11.87 3.13 5.55
N ARG A 138 12.56 3.79 4.63
CA ARG A 138 12.21 3.71 3.20
C ARG A 138 12.62 2.36 2.63
N GLY A 139 11.83 1.86 1.68
CA GLY A 139 12.27 0.79 0.79
C GLY A 139 13.40 1.28 -0.11
N ALA A 140 14.39 0.44 -0.38
CA ALA A 140 15.43 0.77 -1.34
C ALA A 140 14.94 0.55 -2.77
N ASN A 141 15.52 1.26 -3.73
CA ASN A 141 15.24 1.01 -5.14
C ASN A 141 15.83 -0.33 -5.59
N GLY A 142 15.24 -0.91 -6.63
CA GLY A 142 15.84 -2.00 -7.39
C GLY A 142 17.07 -1.56 -8.19
N GLY A 143 17.80 -2.53 -8.74
CA GLY A 143 18.93 -2.30 -9.62
C GLY A 143 18.54 -1.51 -10.85
N LEU A 144 19.46 -0.71 -11.39
CA LEU A 144 19.19 0.24 -12.47
C LEU A 144 18.54 -0.41 -13.69
N LEU A 145 18.88 -1.66 -14.03
CA LEU A 145 18.36 -2.33 -15.22
C LEU A 145 17.17 -3.20 -14.82
N ILE A 146 17.39 -4.08 -13.83
CA ILE A 146 16.41 -5.08 -13.40
C ILE A 146 16.38 -5.14 -11.88
N GLY A 147 15.18 -5.03 -11.30
CA GLY A 147 14.95 -5.26 -9.89
C GLY A 147 13.70 -4.56 -9.41
N SER A 148 12.95 -5.19 -8.51
CA SER A 148 11.84 -4.52 -7.83
C SER A 148 12.37 -3.58 -6.75
N GLY A 149 11.63 -2.49 -6.52
CA GLY A 149 11.82 -1.69 -5.32
C GLY A 149 11.39 -2.45 -4.07
N GLY A 150 12.03 -2.16 -2.94
CA GLY A 150 11.62 -2.65 -1.64
C GLY A 150 10.40 -1.90 -1.12
N ALA A 151 9.56 -2.56 -0.32
CA ALA A 151 8.47 -1.88 0.37
C ALA A 151 8.99 -0.88 1.42
N GLY A 152 8.27 0.21 1.63
CA GLY A 152 8.46 1.08 2.78
C GLY A 152 8.07 0.37 4.08
N GLY A 153 8.80 0.64 5.15
CA GLY A 153 8.46 0.14 6.47
C GLY A 153 7.26 0.88 7.05
N ASP A 154 6.43 0.17 7.82
CA ASP A 154 5.37 0.81 8.59
C ASP A 154 5.95 1.66 9.72
N ALA A 155 5.20 2.66 10.17
CA ALA A 155 5.63 3.50 11.29
C ALA A 155 5.23 2.94 12.65
N GLY A 156 5.92 3.40 13.70
CA GLY A 156 5.56 3.13 15.08
C GLY A 156 4.42 4.04 15.54
N GLY A 157 3.48 3.49 16.32
CA GLY A 157 2.41 4.25 16.94
C GLY A 157 2.91 5.21 18.03
N GLY A 158 2.17 6.29 18.27
CA GLY A 158 2.45 7.32 19.27
C GLY A 158 1.47 7.30 20.44
N VAL A 159 1.97 7.29 21.68
CA VAL A 159 1.11 7.41 22.88
C VAL A 159 1.63 8.54 23.77
N GLY A 160 0.73 9.43 24.19
CA GLY A 160 1.08 10.61 24.98
C GLY A 160 0.16 10.82 26.18
N THR A 161 0.76 11.10 27.34
CA THR A 161 0.08 11.55 28.56
C THR A 161 0.68 12.89 29.01
N GLY A 162 -0.03 14.00 28.81
CA GLY A 162 0.46 15.36 29.12
C GLY A 162 1.39 16.02 28.08
N ALA A 163 1.96 15.27 27.12
CA ALA A 163 2.59 15.79 25.90
C ALA A 163 1.91 15.26 24.61
N PRO A 164 2.01 15.96 23.46
CA PRO A 164 1.40 15.51 22.20
C PRO A 164 1.78 14.06 21.84
N ALA A 165 0.80 13.26 21.46
CA ALA A 165 0.97 11.91 20.93
C ALA A 165 1.12 11.98 19.41
N VAL A 166 2.35 11.99 18.92
CA VAL A 166 2.63 12.02 17.48
C VAL A 166 3.18 10.65 17.08
N ALA A 167 2.51 10.01 16.13
CA ALA A 167 2.98 8.75 15.55
C ALA A 167 3.93 9.01 14.37
N GLY A 168 4.73 8.00 14.03
CA GLY A 168 5.67 8.10 12.93
C GLY A 168 4.98 8.06 11.58
N SER A 169 5.62 8.60 10.54
CA SER A 169 5.16 8.41 9.16
C SER A 169 5.62 7.06 8.60
N GLY A 170 4.81 6.46 7.73
CA GLY A 170 5.21 5.30 6.94
C GLY A 170 6.38 5.63 6.01
N GLY A 171 7.23 4.64 5.74
CA GLY A 171 8.34 4.76 4.80
C GLY A 171 7.84 4.77 3.36
N ALA A 172 8.48 5.54 2.49
CA ALA A 172 8.20 5.44 1.05
C ALA A 172 8.67 4.09 0.50
N GLY A 173 7.94 3.54 -0.46
CA GLY A 173 8.38 2.42 -1.26
C GLY A 173 9.53 2.81 -2.19
N GLY A 174 10.40 1.85 -2.50
CA GLY A 174 11.48 2.02 -3.46
C GLY A 174 10.97 1.90 -4.90
N ASN A 175 11.66 2.54 -5.84
CA ASN A 175 11.32 2.42 -7.26
C ASN A 175 11.87 1.11 -7.85
N GLY A 176 11.19 0.58 -8.86
CA GLY A 176 11.69 -0.49 -9.71
C GLY A 176 12.87 -0.05 -10.59
N GLY A 177 13.59 -1.02 -11.15
CA GLY A 177 14.65 -0.81 -12.13
C GLY A 177 14.13 -0.27 -13.47
N LEU A 178 14.97 0.46 -14.22
CA LEU A 178 14.55 1.18 -15.43
C LEU A 178 13.88 0.28 -16.48
N LEU A 179 14.37 -0.94 -16.69
CA LEU A 179 13.82 -1.83 -17.72
C LEU A 179 12.73 -2.70 -17.14
N VAL A 180 13.02 -3.45 -16.08
CA VAL A 180 12.08 -4.38 -15.48
C VAL A 180 12.13 -4.24 -13.97
N GLY A 181 10.98 -4.00 -13.36
CA GLY A 181 10.89 -3.90 -11.91
C GLY A 181 9.59 -3.26 -11.47
N ASP A 182 8.97 -3.88 -10.49
CA ASP A 182 7.83 -3.29 -9.81
C ASP A 182 8.30 -2.22 -8.81
N GLY A 183 7.48 -1.21 -8.61
CA GLY A 183 7.64 -0.30 -7.48
C GLY A 183 7.25 -0.98 -6.17
N GLY A 184 7.94 -0.65 -5.08
CA GLY A 184 7.59 -1.11 -3.74
C GLY A 184 6.41 -0.33 -3.18
N ASN A 185 5.57 -0.96 -2.38
CA ASN A 185 4.47 -0.27 -1.70
C ASN A 185 5.00 0.70 -0.64
N GLY A 186 4.27 1.79 -0.38
CA GLY A 186 4.49 2.64 0.78
C GLY A 186 4.07 1.96 2.08
N GLY A 187 4.76 2.26 3.16
CA GLY A 187 4.43 1.78 4.50
C GLY A 187 3.28 2.55 5.13
N ARG A 188 2.56 1.93 6.05
CA ARG A 188 1.46 2.55 6.79
C ARG A 188 1.97 3.58 7.80
N GLY A 189 1.25 4.68 7.97
CA GLY A 189 1.46 5.65 9.05
C GLY A 189 1.06 5.08 10.41
N GLY A 190 1.77 5.48 11.48
CA GLY A 190 1.50 4.94 12.82
C GLY A 190 0.22 5.52 13.42
N ASP A 191 -0.49 4.72 14.22
CA ASP A 191 -1.66 5.21 14.94
C ASP A 191 -1.26 6.01 16.20
N ALA A 192 -2.07 7.00 16.58
CA ALA A 192 -1.79 7.87 17.72
C ALA A 192 -2.91 7.86 18.79
N PHE A 193 -2.52 7.83 20.06
CA PHE A 193 -3.43 7.94 21.20
C PHE A 193 -2.98 8.98 22.23
N GLY A 194 -3.83 10.00 22.44
CA GLY A 194 -3.57 11.12 23.34
C GLY A 194 -4.50 11.16 24.56
N LEU A 195 -3.94 11.03 25.77
CA LEU A 195 -4.65 11.26 27.03
C LEU A 195 -4.35 12.65 27.56
N GLY A 196 -5.31 13.56 27.40
CA GLY A 196 -5.14 14.96 27.83
C GLY A 196 -4.34 15.80 26.85
N THR A 197 -4.07 15.29 25.65
CA THR A 197 -3.13 15.87 24.68
C THR A 197 -3.56 15.60 23.26
N VAL A 198 -2.95 16.33 22.32
CA VAL A 198 -3.26 16.20 20.88
C VAL A 198 -2.72 14.87 20.39
N ALA A 199 -3.53 14.12 19.64
CA ALA A 199 -3.12 12.91 18.93
C ALA A 199 -3.00 13.21 17.43
N VAL A 200 -1.88 12.81 16.83
CA VAL A 200 -1.61 12.98 15.39
C VAL A 200 -1.14 11.65 14.83
N GLY A 201 -2.00 11.04 14.01
CA GLY A 201 -1.69 9.85 13.25
C GLY A 201 -0.62 10.14 12.20
N GLY A 202 0.22 9.15 11.93
CA GLY A 202 1.28 9.24 10.95
C GLY A 202 0.74 9.29 9.53
N ALA A 203 1.37 10.05 8.64
CA ALA A 203 1.07 9.93 7.21
C ALA A 203 1.52 8.56 6.67
N GLY A 204 0.79 8.02 5.71
CA GLY A 204 1.21 6.88 4.91
C GLY A 204 2.37 7.24 3.98
N GLY A 205 3.21 6.26 3.69
CA GLY A 205 4.31 6.40 2.73
C GLY A 205 3.81 6.36 1.30
N ALA A 206 4.47 7.08 0.39
CA ALA A 206 4.19 6.98 -1.03
C ALA A 206 4.62 5.61 -1.58
N GLY A 207 3.89 5.10 -2.57
CA GLY A 207 4.30 3.97 -3.39
C GLY A 207 5.47 4.33 -4.31
N GLY A 208 6.29 3.34 -4.65
CA GLY A 208 7.39 3.48 -5.60
C GLY A 208 6.90 3.36 -7.04
N ASN A 209 7.59 4.04 -7.95
CA ASN A 209 7.31 3.94 -9.38
C ASN A 209 7.82 2.63 -9.95
N ALA A 210 7.17 2.16 -11.01
CA ALA A 210 7.62 1.01 -11.78
C ALA A 210 8.81 1.33 -12.70
N GLY A 211 9.42 0.28 -13.24
CA GLY A 211 10.24 0.32 -14.44
C GLY A 211 9.42 0.43 -15.73
N ALA A 212 10.10 0.37 -16.88
CA ALA A 212 9.43 0.30 -18.18
C ALA A 212 8.45 -0.88 -18.27
N PHE A 213 8.82 -2.02 -17.67
CA PHE A 213 7.93 -3.18 -17.49
C PHE A 213 7.81 -3.50 -16.00
N GLY A 214 6.64 -3.24 -15.43
CA GLY A 214 6.35 -3.51 -14.03
C GLY A 214 5.17 -2.69 -13.55
N ASN A 215 4.57 -3.08 -12.44
CA ASN A 215 3.51 -2.32 -11.79
C ASN A 215 4.10 -1.40 -10.73
N ALA A 216 3.47 -0.26 -10.52
CA ALA A 216 3.87 0.63 -9.46
C ALA A 216 3.34 0.17 -8.10
N GLY A 217 3.98 0.63 -7.03
CA GLY A 217 3.57 0.30 -5.67
C GLY A 217 2.38 1.13 -5.22
N SER A 218 1.52 0.57 -4.37
CA SER A 218 0.45 1.32 -3.72
C SER A 218 1.00 2.29 -2.70
N GLY A 219 0.28 3.38 -2.44
CA GLY A 219 0.47 4.20 -1.26
C GLY A 219 0.13 3.45 0.02
N GLY A 220 0.75 3.84 1.13
CA GLY A 220 0.40 3.34 2.46
C GLY A 220 -0.76 4.11 3.06
N ASP A 221 -1.58 3.46 3.89
CA ASP A 221 -2.63 4.17 4.63
C ASP A 221 -2.04 5.14 5.66
N GLY A 222 -2.76 6.23 5.92
CA GLY A 222 -2.53 7.09 7.07
C GLY A 222 -2.94 6.39 8.36
N GLY A 223 -2.26 6.73 9.46
CA GLY A 223 -2.54 6.22 10.78
C GLY A 223 -3.74 6.92 11.42
N ASP A 224 -4.50 6.19 12.21
CA ASP A 224 -5.64 6.75 12.95
C ASP A 224 -5.16 7.59 14.13
N ALA A 225 -5.98 8.53 14.58
CA ALA A 225 -5.76 9.28 15.81
C ALA A 225 -6.96 9.20 16.73
N SER A 226 -6.69 9.02 18.03
CA SER A 226 -7.71 9.10 19.08
C SER A 226 -7.25 9.93 20.26
N SER A 227 -8.14 10.78 20.78
CA SER A 227 -7.86 11.67 21.91
C SER A 227 -9.05 11.77 22.85
N VAL A 228 -8.78 11.89 24.16
CA VAL A 228 -9.85 11.95 25.19
C VAL A 228 -10.28 13.36 25.57
N PHE A 229 -9.39 14.36 25.50
CA PHE A 229 -9.67 15.72 26.01
C PHE A 229 -9.27 16.86 25.05
N THR A 230 -8.63 16.54 23.91
CA THR A 230 -8.13 17.56 22.95
C THR A 230 -8.20 17.01 21.52
N THR A 231 -7.62 17.65 20.51
CA THR A 231 -7.73 17.25 19.10
C THR A 231 -7.12 15.87 18.73
N ALA A 232 -7.78 15.15 17.83
CA ALA A 232 -7.28 13.96 17.14
C ALA A 232 -7.25 14.20 15.62
N ASN A 233 -6.06 14.17 15.02
CA ASN A 233 -5.85 14.34 13.59
C ASN A 233 -5.38 13.01 12.99
N GLY A 234 -6.21 12.37 12.17
CA GLY A 234 -5.80 11.22 11.38
C GLY A 234 -4.72 11.61 10.36
N GLY A 235 -3.83 10.67 10.06
CA GLY A 235 -2.77 10.87 9.07
C GLY A 235 -3.30 10.81 7.65
N ALA A 236 -2.70 11.55 6.72
CA ALA A 236 -3.04 11.42 5.31
C ALA A 236 -2.57 10.07 4.74
N GLY A 237 -3.29 9.54 3.76
CA GLY A 237 -2.83 8.42 2.94
C GLY A 237 -1.67 8.81 2.02
N GLY A 238 -0.82 7.85 1.70
CA GLY A 238 0.26 8.04 0.73
C GLY A 238 -0.24 7.95 -0.70
N ALA A 239 0.38 8.68 -1.62
CA ALA A 239 0.07 8.54 -3.05
C ALA A 239 0.56 7.18 -3.59
N GLY A 240 -0.15 6.62 -4.57
CA GLY A 240 0.33 5.50 -5.36
C GLY A 240 1.47 5.90 -6.29
N GLY A 241 2.31 4.93 -6.65
CA GLY A 241 3.37 5.14 -7.65
C GLY A 241 2.84 5.09 -9.08
N SER A 242 3.60 5.61 -10.04
CA SER A 242 3.24 5.58 -11.45
C SER A 242 3.88 4.42 -12.21
N GLY A 243 3.14 3.85 -13.15
CA GLY A 243 3.69 3.03 -14.24
C GLY A 243 4.50 3.87 -15.24
N VAL A 244 5.19 3.22 -16.18
CA VAL A 244 6.03 3.93 -17.18
C VAL A 244 5.64 3.59 -18.62
N LEU A 245 5.93 2.37 -19.09
CA LEU A 245 5.59 1.94 -20.45
C LEU A 245 4.48 0.88 -20.42
N VAL A 246 4.74 -0.25 -19.76
CA VAL A 246 3.76 -1.30 -19.50
C VAL A 246 3.70 -1.56 -18.01
N GLY A 247 2.55 -1.28 -17.41
CA GLY A 247 2.39 -1.35 -15.97
C GLY A 247 1.18 -0.60 -15.48
N ASN A 248 0.54 -1.12 -14.44
CA ASN A 248 -0.48 -0.37 -13.73
C ASN A 248 0.16 0.70 -12.83
N GLY A 249 -0.55 1.81 -12.64
CA GLY A 249 -0.31 2.69 -11.52
C GLY A 249 -0.72 2.03 -10.21
N GLY A 250 -0.18 2.52 -9.09
CA GLY A 250 -0.51 2.04 -7.77
C GLY A 250 -1.71 2.79 -7.20
N ASP A 251 -2.51 2.13 -6.38
CA ASP A 251 -3.61 2.78 -5.68
C ASP A 251 -3.09 3.76 -4.62
N GLY A 252 -3.84 4.82 -4.36
CA GLY A 252 -3.62 5.71 -3.24
C GLY A 252 -4.01 5.05 -1.90
N GLY A 253 -3.28 5.39 -0.84
CA GLY A 253 -3.59 4.93 0.52
C GLY A 253 -4.77 5.69 1.12
N ASN A 254 -5.52 5.06 2.02
CA ASN A 254 -6.62 5.73 2.71
C ASN A 254 -6.09 6.70 3.77
N GLY A 255 -6.83 7.78 4.02
CA GLY A 255 -6.61 8.65 5.17
C GLY A 255 -7.05 7.99 6.47
N GLY A 256 -6.30 8.25 7.54
CA GLY A 256 -6.61 7.81 8.89
C GLY A 256 -7.77 8.60 9.50
N SER A 257 -8.51 7.98 10.40
CA SER A 257 -9.63 8.59 11.10
C SER A 257 -9.17 9.49 12.26
N GLY A 258 -9.89 10.59 12.49
CA GLY A 258 -9.72 11.46 13.66
C GLY A 258 -10.84 11.26 14.67
N THR A 259 -10.56 10.64 15.81
CA THR A 259 -11.58 10.30 16.82
C THR A 259 -11.39 11.05 18.13
N ALA A 260 -12.34 11.92 18.45
CA ALA A 260 -12.32 12.74 19.66
C ALA A 260 -13.40 12.27 20.65
N LEU A 261 -13.02 11.79 21.85
CA LEU A 261 -13.97 11.20 22.79
C LEU A 261 -14.62 12.20 23.76
N SER A 262 -13.93 13.24 24.23
CA SER A 262 -14.54 14.26 25.10
C SER A 262 -13.85 15.62 24.90
N PHE A 263 -14.62 16.71 24.85
CA PHE A 263 -14.08 18.09 24.77
C PHE A 263 -13.11 18.38 23.61
N ALA A 264 -13.25 17.68 22.48
CA ALA A 264 -12.20 17.54 21.47
C ALA A 264 -12.72 17.63 20.02
N ASN A 265 -11.81 17.94 19.08
CA ASN A 265 -12.04 17.94 17.62
C ASN A 265 -11.44 16.68 16.98
N GLY A 266 -12.21 15.97 16.16
CA GLY A 266 -11.71 14.93 15.27
C GLY A 266 -11.52 15.50 13.85
N VAL A 267 -10.35 15.26 13.26
CA VAL A 267 -10.07 15.58 11.85
C VAL A 267 -9.58 14.32 11.16
N GLY A 268 -10.28 13.91 10.11
CA GLY A 268 -9.85 12.80 9.25
C GLY A 268 -8.71 13.24 8.33
N GLY A 269 -7.79 12.33 8.05
CA GLY A 269 -6.73 12.54 7.06
C GLY A 269 -7.28 12.43 5.64
N ALA A 270 -6.71 13.16 4.69
CA ALA A 270 -7.06 12.99 3.28
C ALA A 270 -6.61 11.61 2.76
N GLY A 271 -7.32 11.06 1.78
CA GLY A 271 -6.84 9.93 0.98
C GLY A 271 -5.68 10.35 0.06
N GLY A 272 -4.85 9.39 -0.32
CA GLY A 272 -3.78 9.58 -1.30
C GLY A 272 -4.31 9.46 -2.73
N ASP A 273 -3.70 10.18 -3.67
CA ASP A 273 -4.01 10.02 -5.09
C ASP A 273 -3.51 8.66 -5.61
N GLY A 274 -4.26 8.06 -6.53
CA GLY A 274 -3.81 6.94 -7.34
C GLY A 274 -2.75 7.37 -8.34
N GLY A 275 -1.85 6.46 -8.71
CA GLY A 275 -0.80 6.73 -9.68
C GLY A 275 -1.24 6.44 -11.11
N ASP A 276 -0.64 7.14 -12.07
CA ASP A 276 -0.91 6.93 -13.49
C ASP A 276 -0.37 5.58 -14.00
N ALA A 277 -1.04 5.04 -15.01
CA ALA A 277 -0.62 3.86 -15.74
C ALA A 277 0.63 4.10 -16.62
N GLY A 278 1.18 2.99 -17.11
CA GLY A 278 2.14 3.00 -18.22
C GLY A 278 1.52 3.50 -19.52
N THR A 279 2.30 4.26 -20.28
CA THR A 279 1.87 4.94 -21.51
C THR A 279 1.45 4.03 -22.66
N ALA A 280 1.93 2.79 -22.71
CA ALA A 280 1.56 1.83 -23.74
C ALA A 280 0.42 0.90 -23.31
N LEU A 281 0.47 0.40 -22.06
CA LEU A 281 -0.53 -0.49 -21.49
C LEU A 281 -0.53 -0.36 -19.97
N GLY A 282 -1.72 -0.29 -19.37
CA GLY A 282 -1.89 -0.30 -17.91
C GLY A 282 -3.18 0.40 -17.49
N GLN A 283 -3.62 0.12 -16.28
CA GLN A 283 -4.69 0.84 -15.59
C GLN A 283 -4.07 1.82 -14.59
N GLY A 284 -4.65 3.01 -14.47
CA GLY A 284 -4.34 3.95 -13.40
C GLY A 284 -4.85 3.41 -12.08
N GLY A 285 -4.21 3.78 -10.98
CA GLY A 285 -4.62 3.38 -9.65
C GLY A 285 -5.86 4.13 -9.17
N ASP A 286 -6.61 3.52 -8.28
CA ASP A 286 -7.73 4.19 -7.62
C ASP A 286 -7.22 5.18 -6.56
N GLY A 287 -7.95 6.26 -6.35
CA GLY A 287 -7.71 7.19 -5.24
C GLY A 287 -8.11 6.59 -3.90
N GLY A 288 -7.36 6.90 -2.86
CA GLY A 288 -7.64 6.45 -1.49
C GLY A 288 -8.83 7.21 -0.87
N ASN A 289 -9.54 6.55 0.05
CA ASN A 289 -10.65 7.19 0.75
C ASN A 289 -10.14 8.18 1.80
N GLY A 290 -10.88 9.26 2.02
CA GLY A 290 -10.68 10.17 3.12
C GLY A 290 -11.05 9.56 4.48
N GLY A 291 -10.31 9.93 5.51
CA GLY A 291 -10.52 9.50 6.88
C GLY A 291 -11.79 10.08 7.48
N SER A 292 -12.50 9.27 8.25
CA SER A 292 -13.69 9.75 8.98
C SER A 292 -13.30 10.56 10.21
N ALA A 293 -14.23 11.39 10.68
CA ALA A 293 -14.03 12.15 11.90
C ALA A 293 -15.23 12.05 12.85
N THR A 294 -14.96 11.84 14.14
CA THR A 294 -16.02 11.68 15.15
C THR A 294 -15.73 12.51 16.40
N ARG A 295 -16.79 12.83 17.14
CA ARG A 295 -16.76 13.62 18.37
C ARG A 295 -17.76 13.13 19.42
N ASP A 296 -17.61 13.63 20.66
CA ASP A 296 -18.68 13.71 21.67
C ASP A 296 -19.47 15.06 21.55
N PRO A 297 -20.82 15.05 21.66
CA PRO A 297 -21.71 16.14 21.24
C PRO A 297 -21.75 17.39 22.13
N SER A 298 -20.87 17.51 23.12
CA SER A 298 -21.07 18.44 24.24
C SER A 298 -20.66 19.91 24.02
N GLN A 299 -19.91 20.32 22.96
CA GLN A 299 -19.49 21.73 22.74
C GLN A 299 -19.27 22.11 21.25
N GLY A 300 -19.48 23.38 20.86
CA GLY A 300 -19.42 23.91 19.47
C GLY A 300 -18.06 24.01 18.77
N ILE A 301 -17.39 22.88 18.55
CA ILE A 301 -16.11 22.81 17.80
C ILE A 301 -16.33 22.07 16.47
N PRO A 302 -15.92 22.58 15.30
CA PRO A 302 -16.10 21.87 14.02
C PRO A 302 -15.40 20.50 14.01
N VAL A 303 -15.98 19.53 13.30
CA VAL A 303 -15.37 18.23 12.96
C VAL A 303 -15.22 18.18 11.45
N ILE A 304 -14.08 17.68 10.96
CA ILE A 304 -13.75 17.72 9.54
C ILE A 304 -13.38 16.33 9.05
N GLY A 305 -14.15 15.79 8.10
CA GLY A 305 -13.79 14.57 7.38
C GLY A 305 -12.66 14.85 6.38
N GLY A 306 -11.83 13.85 6.10
CA GLY A 306 -10.78 13.98 5.10
C GLY A 306 -11.34 13.88 3.68
N ASP A 307 -10.78 14.61 2.72
CA ASP A 307 -11.15 14.46 1.31
C ASP A 307 -10.64 13.11 0.74
N GLY A 308 -11.34 12.55 -0.25
CA GLY A 308 -10.86 11.42 -1.04
C GLY A 308 -9.75 11.82 -2.01
N GLY A 309 -8.87 10.89 -2.34
CA GLY A 309 -7.81 11.07 -3.34
C GLY A 309 -8.35 10.90 -4.77
N ASN A 310 -7.68 11.50 -5.75
CA ASN A 310 -8.04 11.36 -7.16
C ASN A 310 -7.56 10.02 -7.71
N GLY A 311 -8.27 9.47 -8.69
CA GLY A 311 -7.81 8.32 -9.47
C GLY A 311 -6.75 8.70 -10.50
N GLY A 312 -5.92 7.74 -10.89
CA GLY A 312 -4.85 7.91 -11.87
C GLY A 312 -5.30 7.72 -13.33
N ASP A 313 -4.57 8.33 -14.25
CA ASP A 313 -4.84 8.24 -15.68
C ASP A 313 -4.40 6.87 -16.25
N SER A 314 -5.12 6.40 -17.28
CA SER A 314 -4.92 5.06 -17.84
C SER A 314 -4.37 5.02 -19.26
N GLY A 315 -3.67 3.92 -19.56
CA GLY A 315 -3.16 3.63 -20.91
C GLY A 315 -4.26 3.09 -21.85
N PRO A 316 -3.99 2.97 -23.16
CA PRO A 316 -4.96 2.54 -24.17
C PRO A 316 -5.73 1.27 -23.78
N GLY A 317 -7.06 1.29 -23.98
CA GLY A 317 -7.96 0.17 -23.68
C GLY A 317 -8.28 -0.06 -22.21
N SER A 318 -7.77 0.79 -21.30
CA SER A 318 -8.01 0.69 -19.86
C SER A 318 -8.87 1.84 -19.35
N PRO A 319 -9.89 1.57 -18.51
CA PRO A 319 -10.65 2.62 -17.82
C PRO A 319 -9.77 3.43 -16.88
N GLY A 320 -10.07 4.72 -16.72
CA GLY A 320 -9.41 5.56 -15.72
C GLY A 320 -9.62 5.07 -14.27
N GLY A 321 -8.68 5.38 -13.38
CA GLY A 321 -8.80 5.03 -11.96
C GLY A 321 -9.97 5.78 -11.30
N ALA A 322 -10.67 5.15 -10.37
CA ALA A 322 -11.76 5.77 -9.64
C ALA A 322 -11.25 6.78 -8.60
N GLY A 323 -12.02 7.84 -8.34
CA GLY A 323 -11.78 8.73 -7.21
C GLY A 323 -12.19 8.10 -5.88
N GLY A 324 -11.48 8.44 -4.81
CA GLY A 324 -11.75 7.97 -3.45
C GLY A 324 -12.97 8.63 -2.81
N THR A 325 -13.62 7.95 -1.87
CA THR A 325 -14.74 8.50 -1.12
C THR A 325 -14.28 9.58 -0.14
N GLY A 326 -15.05 10.65 0.02
CA GLY A 326 -14.85 11.61 1.10
C GLY A 326 -15.16 11.03 2.48
N GLY A 327 -14.49 11.53 3.51
CA GLY A 327 -14.62 11.06 4.88
C GLY A 327 -15.89 11.55 5.57
N ASP A 328 -16.60 10.63 6.20
CA ASP A 328 -17.81 10.94 6.98
C ASP A 328 -17.49 11.70 8.27
N ILE A 329 -18.46 12.48 8.75
CA ILE A 329 -18.44 13.01 10.12
C ILE A 329 -19.59 12.42 10.95
N GLY A 330 -19.29 11.95 12.16
CA GLY A 330 -20.25 11.21 12.98
C GLY A 330 -21.38 12.07 13.58
N GLN A 331 -21.04 13.12 14.35
CA GLN A 331 -22.03 14.02 14.96
C GLN A 331 -21.61 15.48 14.74
N PRO A 332 -22.37 16.29 14.01
CA PRO A 332 -22.03 17.70 13.79
C PRO A 332 -22.17 18.52 15.08
N GLY A 333 -21.17 19.37 15.35
CA GLY A 333 -21.25 20.40 16.39
C GLY A 333 -21.83 21.71 15.87
N PRO A 334 -22.20 22.65 16.77
CA PRO A 334 -22.37 24.06 16.41
C PRO A 334 -21.10 24.59 15.69
N GLY A 335 -21.25 25.14 14.49
CA GLY A 335 -20.15 25.67 13.67
C GLY A 335 -19.99 24.96 12.31
N ASP A 336 -18.94 25.31 11.57
CA ASP A 336 -18.66 24.84 10.20
C ASP A 336 -18.13 23.38 10.17
N SER A 337 -18.87 22.41 10.71
CA SER A 337 -18.52 20.99 10.56
C SER A 337 -18.68 20.59 9.09
N ARG A 338 -17.69 19.89 8.51
CA ARG A 338 -17.69 19.54 7.08
C ARG A 338 -17.28 18.08 6.90
N ALA A 339 -18.06 17.33 6.14
CA ALA A 339 -17.60 16.05 5.64
C ALA A 339 -16.64 16.26 4.46
N GLY A 340 -15.80 15.28 4.19
CA GLY A 340 -14.82 15.36 3.10
C GLY A 340 -15.46 15.26 1.74
N ASN A 341 -14.89 15.91 0.74
CA ASN A 341 -15.31 15.74 -0.65
C ASN A 341 -14.80 14.42 -1.21
N GLY A 342 -15.49 13.87 -2.21
CA GLY A 342 -14.97 12.77 -3.00
C GLY A 342 -13.85 13.23 -3.93
N GLY A 343 -12.94 12.32 -4.28
CA GLY A 343 -11.88 12.56 -5.24
C GLY A 343 -12.37 12.43 -6.68
N ASN A 344 -11.68 13.06 -7.63
CA ASN A 344 -12.03 12.97 -9.03
C ASN A 344 -11.57 11.64 -9.63
N GLY A 345 -12.28 11.15 -10.65
CA GLY A 345 -11.82 10.02 -11.46
C GLY A 345 -10.69 10.41 -12.42
N GLY A 346 -9.82 9.46 -12.73
CA GLY A 346 -8.73 9.61 -13.70
C GLY A 346 -9.19 9.45 -15.15
N ALA A 347 -8.39 9.90 -16.11
CA ALA A 347 -8.68 9.78 -17.52
C ALA A 347 -8.62 8.32 -18.02
N GLY A 348 -9.57 7.96 -18.88
CA GLY A 348 -9.56 6.70 -19.60
C GLY A 348 -8.57 6.69 -20.76
N GLY A 349 -7.99 5.53 -21.05
CA GLY A 349 -7.20 5.37 -22.26
C GLY A 349 -8.06 5.28 -23.52
N ALA A 350 -7.46 5.44 -24.70
CA ALA A 350 -8.16 5.34 -25.98
C ALA A 350 -9.04 4.07 -26.05
N GLY A 351 -10.33 4.25 -26.38
CA GLY A 351 -11.32 3.18 -26.43
C GLY A 351 -11.86 2.70 -25.08
N ALA A 352 -11.55 3.40 -23.98
CA ALA A 352 -12.01 3.06 -22.64
C ALA A 352 -12.53 4.30 -21.88
N PRO A 353 -13.52 4.11 -20.98
CA PRO A 353 -14.16 5.22 -20.29
C PRO A 353 -13.25 5.88 -19.26
N GLY A 354 -13.58 7.10 -18.88
CA GLY A 354 -12.98 7.74 -17.72
C GLY A 354 -13.33 7.03 -16.41
N GLY A 355 -12.53 7.27 -15.37
CA GLY A 355 -12.80 6.79 -14.03
C GLY A 355 -13.96 7.53 -13.39
N ASN A 356 -14.72 6.87 -12.52
CA ASN A 356 -15.82 7.52 -11.82
C ASN A 356 -15.30 8.43 -10.70
N GLY A 357 -15.99 9.55 -10.47
CA GLY A 357 -15.76 10.38 -9.31
C GLY A 357 -16.18 9.68 -8.01
N GLY A 358 -15.44 9.94 -6.94
CA GLY A 358 -15.74 9.41 -5.62
C GLY A 358 -16.95 10.12 -4.98
N PRO A 359 -17.79 9.42 -4.20
CA PRO A 359 -18.85 10.06 -3.45
C PRO A 359 -18.30 10.97 -2.34
N GLY A 360 -19.03 12.04 -2.04
CA GLY A 360 -18.75 12.91 -0.89
C GLY A 360 -19.14 12.26 0.44
N GLY A 361 -18.44 12.64 1.51
CA GLY A 361 -18.71 12.19 2.86
C GLY A 361 -20.03 12.74 3.41
N SER A 362 -20.67 11.96 4.27
CA SER A 362 -21.94 12.29 4.91
C SER A 362 -21.76 12.80 6.34
N VAL A 363 -22.76 13.55 6.80
CA VAL A 363 -22.91 14.04 8.16
C VAL A 363 -23.93 13.17 8.89
N GLY A 364 -23.46 12.47 9.92
CA GLY A 364 -24.29 11.57 10.72
C GLY A 364 -25.27 12.29 11.65
N SER A 365 -26.22 11.52 12.18
CA SER A 365 -27.29 12.03 13.02
C SER A 365 -26.84 12.32 14.45
N GLY A 366 -27.48 13.32 15.09
CA GLY A 366 -27.20 13.72 16.47
C GLY A 366 -26.27 14.94 16.55
N GLY A 367 -25.98 15.40 17.76
CA GLY A 367 -25.29 16.67 17.97
C GLY A 367 -26.23 17.89 17.99
N SER A 368 -25.65 19.09 18.03
CA SER A 368 -26.39 20.37 18.24
C SER A 368 -26.29 21.31 17.03
N GLY A 369 -25.65 20.89 15.93
CA GLY A 369 -25.44 21.70 14.73
C GLY A 369 -25.92 21.05 13.42
N ILE A 370 -25.90 21.85 12.36
CA ILE A 370 -26.04 21.43 10.96
C ILE A 370 -24.63 21.32 10.38
N GLY A 371 -24.31 20.20 9.76
CA GLY A 371 -23.03 20.02 9.06
C GLY A 371 -23.14 20.34 7.58
N THR A 372 -22.01 20.56 6.93
CA THR A 372 -21.92 20.63 5.46
C THR A 372 -21.54 19.24 4.94
N PRO A 373 -22.41 18.54 4.19
CA PRO A 373 -22.01 17.32 3.50
C PRO A 373 -20.92 17.59 2.46
N GLY A 374 -20.11 16.59 2.17
CA GLY A 374 -19.08 16.67 1.14
C GLY A 374 -19.70 16.67 -0.26
N ALA A 375 -19.09 17.38 -1.20
CA ALA A 375 -19.42 17.23 -2.61
C ALA A 375 -18.87 15.89 -3.14
N GLY A 376 -19.54 15.33 -4.15
CA GLY A 376 -18.94 14.26 -4.95
C GLY A 376 -17.82 14.79 -5.84
N GLY A 377 -16.87 13.93 -6.18
CA GLY A 377 -15.81 14.23 -7.13
C GLY A 377 -16.30 14.16 -8.57
N ASP A 378 -15.66 14.88 -9.47
CA ASP A 378 -15.97 14.83 -10.90
C ASP A 378 -15.53 13.50 -11.52
N GLY A 379 -16.26 13.02 -12.53
CA GLY A 379 -15.86 11.91 -13.36
C GLY A 379 -14.67 12.28 -14.27
N GLY A 380 -13.78 11.33 -14.49
CA GLY A 380 -12.63 11.49 -15.38
C GLY A 380 -13.04 11.52 -16.85
N PRO A 381 -12.28 12.20 -17.72
CA PRO A 381 -12.57 12.23 -19.15
C PRO A 381 -12.38 10.83 -19.78
N GLY A 382 -13.22 10.53 -20.77
CA GLY A 382 -13.10 9.34 -21.60
C GLY A 382 -11.93 9.42 -22.57
N GLY A 383 -11.33 8.28 -22.89
CA GLY A 383 -10.40 8.21 -24.01
C GLY A 383 -11.12 8.28 -25.35
N THR A 384 -10.38 8.50 -26.44
CA THR A 384 -10.99 8.64 -27.78
C THR A 384 -11.93 7.49 -28.12
N GLY A 385 -13.18 7.79 -28.47
CA GLY A 385 -14.21 6.81 -28.81
C GLY A 385 -14.90 6.17 -27.59
N ALA A 386 -14.76 6.75 -26.40
CA ALA A 386 -15.37 6.27 -25.17
C ALA A 386 -15.99 7.42 -24.36
N SER A 387 -16.90 7.06 -23.45
CA SER A 387 -17.60 8.02 -22.60
C SER A 387 -16.70 8.54 -21.47
N GLY A 388 -17.04 9.70 -20.94
CA GLY A 388 -16.57 10.10 -19.60
C GLY A 388 -16.96 9.11 -18.51
N GLY A 389 -16.30 9.21 -17.37
CA GLY A 389 -16.73 8.57 -16.13
C GLY A 389 -17.88 9.33 -15.47
N ASP A 390 -18.67 8.65 -14.66
CA ASP A 390 -19.79 9.26 -13.94
C ASP A 390 -19.27 10.15 -12.80
N GLY A 391 -19.94 11.28 -12.55
CA GLY A 391 -19.71 12.09 -11.35
C GLY A 391 -20.09 11.35 -10.07
N GLY A 392 -19.36 11.62 -8.99
CA GLY A 392 -19.65 11.08 -7.66
C GLY A 392 -20.89 11.72 -7.04
N ALA A 393 -21.64 10.97 -6.25
CA ALA A 393 -22.77 11.52 -5.51
C ALA A 393 -22.32 12.44 -4.36
N GLY A 394 -23.03 13.54 -4.12
CA GLY A 394 -22.85 14.35 -2.92
C GLY A 394 -23.25 13.58 -1.65
N GLY A 395 -22.59 13.90 -0.54
CA GLY A 395 -22.93 13.36 0.77
C GLY A 395 -24.28 13.86 1.28
N THR A 396 -24.75 13.33 2.41
CA THR A 396 -26.02 13.74 3.03
C THR A 396 -25.83 14.21 4.46
N ASP A 397 -26.65 15.15 4.94
CA ASP A 397 -26.75 15.49 6.36
C ASP A 397 -28.04 14.92 6.94
N ALA A 398 -27.88 13.97 7.86
CA ALA A 398 -29.02 13.29 8.47
C ALA A 398 -29.85 14.19 9.42
N ASN A 399 -29.32 15.32 9.89
CA ASN A 399 -30.05 16.27 10.74
C ASN A 399 -30.88 17.26 9.93
N SER A 400 -30.31 17.83 8.85
CA SER A 400 -30.98 18.84 8.02
C SER A 400 -31.66 18.28 6.78
N GLY A 401 -31.28 17.07 6.35
CA GLY A 401 -31.65 16.49 5.06
C GLY A 401 -30.96 17.16 3.88
N SER A 402 -30.00 18.07 4.10
CA SER A 402 -29.25 18.69 3.02
C SER A 402 -28.31 17.68 2.34
N THR A 403 -28.00 17.95 1.08
CA THR A 403 -27.09 17.12 0.29
C THR A 403 -25.93 17.95 -0.22
N GLY A 404 -24.78 17.32 -0.36
CA GLY A 404 -23.65 17.85 -1.12
C GLY A 404 -24.02 17.97 -2.59
N ALA A 405 -23.24 18.76 -3.33
CA ALA A 405 -23.34 18.75 -4.79
C ALA A 405 -22.84 17.41 -5.33
N ASP A 406 -23.53 16.87 -6.33
CA ASP A 406 -22.98 15.79 -7.14
C ASP A 406 -21.84 16.34 -8.00
N GLY A 407 -20.85 15.48 -8.28
CA GLY A 407 -19.79 15.77 -9.24
C GLY A 407 -20.34 15.78 -10.67
N ASN A 408 -19.63 16.46 -11.56
CA ASN A 408 -19.96 16.46 -12.97
C ASN A 408 -19.48 15.17 -13.63
N ASP A 409 -20.22 14.69 -14.63
CA ASP A 409 -19.73 13.63 -15.50
C ASP A 409 -18.52 14.11 -16.30
N GLY A 410 -17.61 13.19 -16.59
CA GLY A 410 -16.46 13.43 -17.44
C GLY A 410 -16.84 13.72 -18.89
N ALA A 411 -15.97 14.41 -19.62
CA ALA A 411 -16.17 14.63 -21.04
C ALA A 411 -15.96 13.34 -21.86
N ASP A 412 -16.78 13.13 -22.88
CA ASP A 412 -16.58 12.08 -23.89
C ASP A 412 -15.37 12.37 -24.79
N GLY A 413 -14.69 11.32 -25.24
CA GLY A 413 -13.45 11.38 -26.03
C GLY A 413 -13.59 11.03 -27.51
#